data_AF-A0A661KEU8-F1
#
_entry.id   AF-A0A661KEU8-F1
#
_cell.length_a   1.000
_cell.length_b   1.000
_cell.length_c   1.000
_cell.angle_alpha   90.00
_cell.angle_beta   90.00
_cell.angle_gamma   90.00
#
_symmetry.space_group_name_H-M   'P 1'
#
loop_
_entity.id
_entity.type
_entity.pdbx_description
1 polymer ?
#
loop_
_entity_poly.entity_id
_entity_poly.type
_entity_poly.pdbx_seq_one_letter_code
_entity_poly.pdbx_strand_id
1 'polypeptide(L)'
;MSKRNYNKLTHSSENDQNKIPRYSWCTVNRKICNQSDGHGPDFCPTIHFDAVIKEALREYKKPQIEKFAYYAVIQEGDVMRTEADNILTLPFR
;
A
#
# COMPACT_ATOMS: atom_id res chain seq x y z
N MET A 1 26.93 -1.46 -15.86
CA MET A 1 25.49 -1.13 -15.77
C MET A 1 24.70 -2.40 -16.08
N SER A 2 24.23 -3.10 -15.05
CA SER A 2 23.53 -4.39 -15.21
C SER A 2 22.08 -4.16 -15.63
N LYS A 3 21.71 -4.57 -16.84
CA LYS A 3 20.33 -4.53 -17.33
C LYS A 3 19.53 -5.58 -16.56
N ARG A 4 18.68 -5.14 -15.63
CA ARG A 4 17.71 -6.03 -14.97
C ARG A 4 16.69 -6.50 -16.01
N ASN A 5 16.71 -7.78 -16.32
CA ASN A 5 15.73 -8.46 -17.17
C ASN A 5 14.42 -8.60 -16.39
N TYR A 6 13.41 -7.80 -16.74
CA TYR A 6 12.07 -7.82 -16.14
C TYR A 6 11.15 -8.91 -16.72
N ASN A 7 11.69 -9.95 -17.37
CA ASN A 7 10.91 -10.98 -18.07
C ASN A 7 10.69 -12.27 -17.25
N LYS A 8 10.35 -12.18 -15.96
CA LYS A 8 10.10 -13.39 -15.16
C LYS A 8 8.81 -13.37 -14.32
N LEU A 9 7.75 -12.70 -14.79
CA LEU A 9 6.46 -12.67 -14.09
C LEU A 9 5.23 -13.00 -14.95
N THR A 10 5.39 -13.55 -16.16
CA THR A 10 4.24 -13.90 -17.01
C THR A 10 4.25 -15.39 -17.34
N HIS A 11 3.86 -16.21 -16.36
CA HIS A 11 3.23 -17.50 -16.64
C HIS A 11 1.91 -17.54 -15.90
N SER A 12 0.90 -16.90 -16.49
CA SER A 12 -0.46 -17.06 -16.02
C SER A 12 -1.42 -17.13 -17.19
N SER A 13 -2.09 -18.27 -17.26
CA SER A 13 -3.28 -18.57 -18.07
C SER A 13 -4.29 -17.40 -18.09
N GLU A 14 -5.10 -17.33 -19.14
CA GLU A 14 -6.08 -16.29 -19.52
C GLU A 14 -7.03 -15.77 -18.40
N ASN A 15 -7.05 -16.40 -17.21
CA ASN A 15 -7.87 -16.05 -16.05
C ASN A 15 -7.20 -15.04 -15.06
N ASP A 16 -6.00 -14.53 -15.38
CA ASP A 16 -5.22 -13.66 -14.47
C ASP A 16 -5.38 -12.15 -14.74
N GLN A 17 -6.00 -11.77 -15.87
CA GLN A 17 -6.22 -10.35 -16.21
C GLN A 17 -7.14 -9.63 -15.22
N ASN A 18 -8.10 -10.35 -14.62
CA ASN A 18 -9.00 -9.79 -13.61
C ASN A 18 -8.31 -9.52 -12.27
N LYS A 19 -7.12 -10.10 -12.02
CA LYS A 19 -6.41 -9.95 -10.74
C LYS A 19 -5.37 -8.84 -10.75
N ILE A 20 -5.22 -8.11 -11.86
CA ILE A 20 -4.31 -6.95 -11.90
C ILE A 20 -4.84 -5.90 -10.92
N PRO A 21 -4.08 -5.50 -9.88
CA PRO A 21 -4.57 -4.53 -8.90
C PRO A 21 -4.84 -3.16 -9.53
N ARG A 22 -6.05 -2.63 -9.33
CA ARG A 22 -6.46 -1.30 -9.81
C ARG A 22 -7.06 -0.44 -8.70
N TYR A 23 -6.27 -0.16 -7.66
CA TYR A 23 -6.76 0.48 -6.42
C TYR A 23 -7.51 1.80 -6.66
N SER A 24 -7.06 2.64 -7.59
CA SER A 24 -7.68 3.92 -7.95
C SER A 24 -9.08 3.79 -8.58
N TRP A 25 -9.47 2.59 -9.02
CA TRP A 25 -10.80 2.32 -9.59
C TRP A 25 -11.79 1.74 -8.58
N CYS A 26 -11.39 1.59 -7.31
CA CYS A 26 -12.27 1.08 -6.27
C CYS A 26 -13.38 2.09 -5.91
N THR A 27 -14.60 1.81 -6.36
CA THR A 27 -15.82 2.61 -6.09
C THR A 27 -16.65 2.07 -4.94
N VAL A 28 -16.21 1.00 -4.26
CA VAL A 28 -16.93 0.41 -3.14
C VAL A 28 -17.00 1.39 -1.97
N ASN A 29 -18.21 1.64 -1.45
CA ASN A 29 -18.42 2.50 -0.29
C ASN A 29 -17.93 1.85 1.01
N ARG A 30 -18.37 0.61 1.29
CA ARG A 30 -17.93 -0.17 2.46
C ARG A 30 -16.72 -1.04 2.11
N LYS A 31 -15.53 -0.45 2.13
CA LYS A 31 -14.28 -1.10 1.68
C LYS A 31 -13.76 -2.12 2.70
N ILE A 32 -13.43 -3.32 2.24
CA ILE A 32 -12.82 -4.39 3.05
C ILE A 32 -11.49 -3.98 3.70
N CYS A 33 -10.73 -3.07 3.08
CA CYS A 33 -9.47 -2.57 3.65
C CYS A 33 -9.65 -1.62 4.84
N ASN A 34 -10.88 -1.15 5.10
CA ASN A 34 -11.20 -0.21 6.19
C ASN A 34 -12.20 -0.80 7.20
N GLN A 35 -13.05 -1.73 6.77
CA GLN A 35 -14.11 -2.32 7.58
C GLN A 35 -14.04 -3.85 7.50
N SER A 36 -14.17 -4.52 8.65
CA SER A 36 -14.05 -5.98 8.75
C SER A 36 -15.13 -6.75 7.98
N ASP A 37 -16.31 -6.19 7.82
CA ASP A 37 -17.43 -6.71 7.01
C ASP A 37 -17.57 -5.97 5.65
N GLY A 38 -16.52 -5.26 5.25
CA GLY A 38 -16.46 -4.57 3.96
C GLY A 38 -16.26 -5.52 2.78
N HIS A 39 -16.42 -4.99 1.57
CA HIS A 39 -16.31 -5.73 0.31
C HIS A 39 -15.23 -5.11 -0.59
N GLY A 40 -14.86 -5.82 -1.64
CA GLY A 40 -13.91 -5.36 -2.66
C GLY A 40 -14.36 -5.79 -4.06
N PRO A 41 -13.95 -5.05 -5.11
CA PRO A 41 -14.19 -5.44 -6.50
C PRO A 41 -13.34 -6.66 -6.92
N ASP A 42 -13.60 -7.23 -8.10
CA ASP A 42 -12.87 -8.41 -8.63
C ASP A 42 -11.35 -8.22 -8.80
N PHE A 43 -10.88 -6.96 -8.85
CA PHE A 43 -9.46 -6.61 -8.91
C PHE A 43 -8.88 -6.23 -7.53
N CYS A 44 -9.61 -6.45 -6.44
CA CYS A 44 -9.23 -5.98 -5.11
C CYS A 44 -7.95 -6.67 -4.61
N PRO A 45 -6.86 -5.91 -4.36
CA PRO A 45 -5.63 -6.51 -3.90
C PRO A 45 -5.79 -7.16 -2.51
N THR A 46 -6.63 -6.60 -1.64
CA THR A 46 -6.90 -7.13 -0.30
C THR A 46 -7.51 -8.53 -0.34
N ILE A 47 -8.31 -8.85 -1.35
CA ILE A 47 -8.95 -10.17 -1.49
C ILE A 47 -7.99 -11.17 -2.17
N HIS A 48 -7.31 -10.75 -3.23
CA HIS A 48 -6.56 -11.69 -4.08
C HIS A 48 -5.09 -11.88 -3.71
N PHE A 49 -4.51 -10.98 -2.89
CA PHE A 49 -3.07 -10.96 -2.60
C PHE A 49 -2.76 -11.01 -1.08
N ASP A 50 -3.56 -11.76 -0.32
CA ASP A 50 -3.39 -11.92 1.14
C ASP A 50 -1.96 -12.32 1.55
N ALA A 51 -1.34 -13.27 0.85
CA ALA A 51 0.02 -13.70 1.13
C ALA A 51 1.05 -12.56 1.00
N VAL A 52 0.91 -11.73 -0.03
CA VAL A 52 1.78 -10.56 -0.26
C VAL A 52 1.57 -9.52 0.84
N ILE A 53 0.32 -9.28 1.23
CA ILE A 53 -0.02 -8.32 2.29
C ILE A 53 0.57 -8.77 3.63
N LYS A 54 0.41 -10.05 4.00
CA LYS A 54 0.96 -10.61 5.23
C LYS A 54 2.48 -10.46 5.28
N GLU A 55 3.15 -10.76 4.18
CA GLU A 55 4.61 -10.62 4.08
C GLU A 55 5.05 -9.15 4.15
N ALA A 56 4.37 -8.26 3.44
CA ALA A 56 4.64 -6.82 3.50
C ALA A 56 4.45 -6.26 4.92
N LEU A 57 3.40 -6.66 5.63
CA LEU A 57 3.16 -6.27 7.03
C LEU A 57 4.22 -6.84 7.98
N ARG A 58 4.71 -8.05 7.72
CA ARG A 58 5.81 -8.65 8.50
C ARG A 58 7.10 -7.86 8.32
N GLU A 59 7.42 -7.45 7.09
CA GLU A 59 8.59 -6.64 6.77
C GLU A 59 8.47 -5.19 7.30
N TYR A 60 7.27 -4.62 7.26
CA TYR A 60 6.99 -3.27 7.76
C TYR A 60 7.31 -3.10 9.25
N LYS A 61 7.15 -4.17 10.06
CA LYS A 61 7.49 -4.18 11.49
C LYS A 61 8.99 -4.02 11.78
N LYS A 62 9.86 -4.06 10.77
CA LYS A 62 11.29 -3.78 10.96
C LYS A 62 11.48 -2.27 11.19
N PRO A 63 12.13 -1.83 12.27
CA PRO A 63 12.22 -0.40 12.62
C PRO A 63 12.77 0.49 11.50
N GLN A 64 13.73 -0.01 10.72
CA GLN A 64 14.30 0.72 9.59
C GLN A 64 13.32 0.90 8.42
N ILE A 65 12.41 -0.06 8.19
CA ILE A 65 11.40 0.00 7.14
C ILE A 65 10.27 0.94 7.56
N GLU A 66 9.84 0.83 8.81
CA GLU A 66 8.86 1.76 9.40
C GLU A 66 9.36 3.20 9.34
N LYS A 67 10.60 3.45 9.79
CA LYS A 67 11.23 4.78 9.75
C LYS A 67 11.38 5.32 8.33
N PHE A 68 11.74 4.46 7.38
CA PHE A 68 11.79 4.83 5.96
C PHE A 68 10.40 5.23 5.44
N ALA A 69 9.38 4.40 5.70
CA ALA A 69 8.01 4.69 5.27
C ALA A 69 7.47 5.99 5.89
N TYR A 70 7.79 6.26 7.15
CA TYR A 70 7.45 7.51 7.83
C TYR A 70 8.06 8.72 7.13
N TYR A 71 9.37 8.69 6.82
CA TYR A 71 10.00 9.81 6.09
C TYR A 71 9.52 9.92 4.65
N ALA A 72 9.20 8.81 3.98
CA ALA A 72 8.59 8.86 2.66
C ALA A 72 7.24 9.58 2.71
N VAL A 73 6.39 9.28 3.70
CA VAL A 73 5.13 10.01 3.91
C VAL A 73 5.37 11.50 4.15
N ILE A 74 6.43 11.90 4.87
CA ILE A 74 6.77 13.32 5.04
C ILE A 74 7.20 13.96 3.71
N GLN A 75 8.07 13.28 2.94
CA GLN A 75 8.58 13.79 1.68
C GLN A 75 7.47 13.95 0.62
N GLU A 76 6.56 12.99 0.55
CA GLU A 76 5.41 13.01 -0.37
C GLU A 76 4.24 13.84 0.19
N GLY A 77 4.20 14.04 1.51
CA GLY A 77 3.14 14.71 2.27
C GLY A 77 3.42 16.18 2.58
N ASP A 78 4.54 16.75 2.14
CA ASP A 78 4.80 18.20 2.21
C ASP A 78 3.78 19.04 1.40
N VAL A 79 2.89 18.37 0.65
CA VAL A 79 1.71 18.94 -0.04
C VAL A 79 0.43 18.91 0.85
N MET A 80 0.45 18.31 2.04
CA MET A 80 -0.67 18.25 3.01
C MET A 80 -0.39 19.04 4.31
N ARG A 81 0.56 19.97 4.29
CA ARG A 81 0.91 20.82 5.44
C ARG A 81 0.00 22.06 5.49
N THR A 82 -1.20 21.95 6.06
CA THR A 82 -1.89 23.11 6.69
C THR A 82 -2.76 22.80 7.92
N GLU A 83 -2.86 21.57 8.44
CA GLU A 83 -3.61 21.35 9.71
C GLU A 83 -2.94 20.40 10.73
N ALA A 84 -1.67 20.03 10.54
CA ALA A 84 -0.90 19.25 11.52
C ALA A 84 -0.07 20.12 12.49
N ASP A 85 -0.17 21.45 12.41
CA ASP A 85 0.60 22.39 13.25
C ASP A 85 0.15 22.43 14.72
N ASN A 86 -0.82 21.59 15.14
CA ASN A 86 -1.24 21.47 16.54
C ASN A 86 -0.79 20.18 17.25
N ILE A 87 -0.01 19.30 16.61
CA ILE A 87 0.47 18.05 17.27
C ILE A 87 1.96 18.12 17.63
N LEU A 88 2.74 19.07 17.10
CA LEU A 88 4.20 19.09 17.23
C LEU A 88 4.78 20.25 18.08
N THR A 89 3.96 21.03 18.78
CA THR A 89 4.43 22.02 19.77
C THR A 89 4.35 21.51 21.21
N LEU A 90 4.71 20.23 21.45
CA LEU A 90 5.14 19.80 22.79
C LEU A 90 6.61 19.35 22.76
N PRO A 91 7.41 19.84 23.72
CA PRO A 91 8.77 20.27 23.44
C PRO A 91 9.77 19.15 23.72
N PHE A 92 10.44 18.68 22.68
CA PHE A 92 11.78 18.13 22.83
C PHE A 92 12.72 18.81 21.83
N ARG A 93 13.09 20.03 22.26
CA ARG A 93 14.32 20.78 21.99
C ARG A 93 14.63 21.25 20.57
#